data_AF-A0A399XS85-F1
#
_entry.id   AF-A0A399XS85-F1
#
_cell.length_a   1.000
_cell.length_b   1.000
_cell.length_c   1.000
_cell.angle_alpha   90.00
_cell.angle_beta   90.00
_cell.angle_gamma   90.00
#
_symmetry.space_group_name_H-M   'P 1'
#
loop_
_entity.id
_entity.type
_entity.pdbx_description
1 polymer ?
#
loop_
_entity_poly.entity_id
_entity_poly.type
_entity_poly.pdbx_seq_one_letter_code
_entity_poly.pdbx_strand_id
1 'polypeptide(L)'
;MTTDRPTQEAQPVSDFEVQRPELTALAYDIAFRLLGDQTSAIEVAKESLLRIEERWQKVSNRPIPWAAAMSLHLALDRRQQPLYATSVTGDAHATERAELATRLESMSVADRTIIALRHLSDFSIPEVAELLGRDLDDVAAVADPWNTVSAEDYSHLDDPDPPTLGELGIGAVSHDNGNRPALPGTVHAAPPPPTLRPHPPSAAARTDNGGPPGDPVTPPVEHRVSTSPADPSEDSPRTPARLALLVTTIVLVVIALLAIMFAVRGGDDSETTTAVEPAGTEVQAETEAADPAASEGESGSEESSAPLVTRSSGCGTNSGLVLGEAQARELSAGSLDRSYQVFVPSSYDPDTPLPAVINLHAYSSPANVQSNLSEMDQYAEENGFITIAPQGLGEIPSWNVTEEPAGADDVAFISAVLDEVEAFACVNPAMVYVTGLENGAQMASLLACRLSDRVAAVAVVAGAWMPPGCETGSPVPYLAFHGTDDEWITIEGEYGAGDPYGSYTEDYTLTRENIDLQPMDEAVQLWALRNGCRDEMTDEQVTDNVSLLTYSAGCDDEAVAMLYVVGAAGHTWPGSDEQERIEELVGPTSYEISANELIWQFFIQHQRGR
;
A
#
# COMPACT_ATOMS: atom_id res chain seq x y z
N MET A 1 1.07 -49.38 -43.33
CA MET A 1 1.63 -48.43 -42.34
C MET A 1 0.50 -47.52 -41.93
N THR A 2 -0.15 -47.85 -40.82
CA THR A 2 -1.12 -47.02 -40.11
C THR A 2 -0.47 -46.70 -38.78
N THR A 3 -0.22 -45.42 -38.51
CA THR A 3 0.38 -44.96 -37.28
C THR A 3 -0.71 -44.73 -36.25
N ASP A 4 -0.72 -45.53 -35.19
CA ASP A 4 -1.60 -45.29 -34.04
C ASP A 4 -1.24 -43.95 -33.39
N ARG A 5 -2.28 -43.18 -33.06
CA ARG A 5 -2.18 -41.94 -32.29
C ARG A 5 -2.32 -42.34 -30.81
N PRO A 6 -1.41 -41.94 -29.90
CA PRO A 6 -1.54 -42.29 -28.50
C PRO A 6 -2.82 -41.66 -27.93
N THR A 7 -3.58 -42.43 -27.17
CA THR A 7 -4.67 -41.91 -26.34
C THR A 7 -4.10 -41.00 -25.28
N GLN A 8 -4.55 -39.75 -25.26
CA GLN A 8 -4.23 -38.77 -24.23
C GLN A 8 -4.88 -39.24 -22.92
N GLU A 9 -4.07 -39.56 -21.91
CA GLU A 9 -4.58 -39.83 -20.57
C GLU A 9 -5.21 -38.54 -20.01
N ALA A 10 -6.38 -38.67 -19.39
CA ALA A 10 -7.05 -37.54 -18.77
C ALA A 10 -6.23 -37.07 -17.56
N GLN A 11 -5.90 -35.77 -17.53
CA GLN A 11 -5.30 -35.13 -16.36
C GLN A 11 -6.21 -35.31 -15.13
N PRO A 12 -5.66 -35.50 -13.93
CA PRO A 12 -6.46 -35.49 -12.71
C PRO A 12 -7.12 -34.12 -12.53
N VAL A 13 -8.42 -34.13 -12.23
CA VAL A 13 -9.18 -32.92 -11.87
C VAL A 13 -8.60 -32.36 -10.57
N SER A 14 -8.35 -31.04 -10.51
CA SER A 14 -7.77 -30.41 -9.32
C SER A 14 -8.77 -30.38 -8.16
N ASP A 15 -8.28 -30.33 -6.92
CA ASP A 15 -9.15 -30.20 -5.75
C ASP A 15 -9.96 -28.90 -5.75
N PHE A 16 -9.53 -27.88 -6.51
CA PHE A 16 -10.30 -26.65 -6.73
C PHE A 16 -11.53 -26.90 -7.59
N GLU A 17 -11.39 -27.58 -8.73
CA GLU A 17 -12.50 -27.90 -9.64
C GLU A 17 -13.63 -28.69 -8.96
N VAL A 18 -13.29 -29.46 -7.92
CA VAL A 18 -14.27 -30.17 -7.07
C VAL A 18 -15.09 -29.20 -6.21
N GLN A 19 -14.49 -28.13 -5.69
CA GLN A 19 -15.13 -27.16 -4.79
C GLN A 19 -15.63 -25.90 -5.51
N ARG A 20 -15.16 -25.62 -6.73
CA ARG A 20 -15.52 -24.45 -7.54
C ARG A 20 -17.03 -24.22 -7.60
N PRO A 21 -17.93 -25.20 -7.82
CA PRO A 21 -19.37 -24.95 -7.88
C PRO A 21 -19.97 -24.42 -6.56
N GLU A 22 -19.48 -24.89 -5.41
CA GLU A 22 -19.94 -24.48 -4.08
C GLU A 22 -19.45 -23.06 -3.76
N LEU A 23 -18.17 -22.79 -4.03
CA LEU A 23 -17.56 -21.46 -3.86
C LEU A 23 -18.18 -20.44 -4.84
N THR A 24 -18.63 -20.88 -6.02
CA THR A 24 -19.33 -20.04 -7.01
C THR A 24 -20.67 -19.56 -6.47
N ALA A 25 -21.49 -20.48 -5.96
CA ALA A 25 -22.79 -20.15 -5.39
C ALA A 25 -22.62 -19.21 -4.19
N LEU A 26 -21.72 -19.56 -3.26
CA LEU A 26 -21.40 -18.76 -2.08
C LEU A 26 -20.99 -17.31 -2.43
N ALA A 27 -20.08 -17.13 -3.38
CA ALA A 27 -19.63 -15.81 -3.81
C ALA A 27 -20.72 -15.02 -4.54
N TYR A 28 -21.55 -15.71 -5.33
CA TYR A 28 -22.68 -15.10 -6.04
C TYR A 28 -23.77 -14.63 -5.07
N ASP A 29 -24.20 -15.46 -4.12
CA ASP A 29 -25.28 -15.15 -3.18
C ASP A 29 -24.91 -13.94 -2.30
N ILE A 30 -23.68 -13.90 -1.77
CA ILE A 30 -23.17 -12.75 -1.00
C ILE A 30 -23.15 -11.47 -1.85
N ALA A 31 -22.64 -11.55 -3.07
CA ALA A 31 -22.55 -10.42 -3.97
C ALA A 31 -23.93 -9.91 -4.40
N PHE A 32 -24.86 -10.82 -4.72
CA PHE A 32 -26.24 -10.46 -5.10
C PHE A 32 -27.00 -9.85 -3.93
N ARG A 33 -26.88 -10.39 -2.72
CA ARG A 33 -27.48 -9.80 -1.50
C ARG A 33 -27.04 -8.35 -1.27
N LEU A 34 -25.79 -7.99 -1.59
CA LEU A 34 -25.30 -6.61 -1.53
C LEU A 34 -25.60 -5.74 -2.76
N LEU A 35 -25.55 -6.30 -3.98
CA LEU A 35 -25.58 -5.52 -5.23
C LEU A 35 -26.98 -5.39 -5.84
N GLY A 36 -27.85 -6.39 -5.64
CA GLY A 36 -29.20 -6.40 -6.21
C GLY A 36 -29.31 -6.56 -7.73
N ASP A 37 -28.18 -6.63 -8.44
CA ASP A 37 -28.13 -6.90 -9.88
C ASP A 37 -27.30 -8.14 -10.22
N GLN A 38 -27.87 -9.01 -11.06
CA GLN A 38 -27.28 -10.29 -11.44
C GLN A 38 -25.96 -10.12 -12.21
N THR A 39 -25.81 -9.06 -12.99
CA THR A 39 -24.61 -8.82 -13.80
C THR A 39 -23.40 -8.50 -12.91
N SER A 40 -23.52 -7.56 -11.97
CA SER A 40 -22.42 -7.23 -11.08
C SER A 40 -22.13 -8.34 -10.08
N ALA A 41 -23.16 -9.07 -9.60
CA ALA A 41 -22.97 -10.26 -8.78
C ALA A 41 -22.23 -11.37 -9.54
N ILE A 42 -22.51 -11.57 -10.84
CA ILE A 42 -21.74 -12.47 -11.72
C ILE A 42 -20.28 -12.06 -11.81
N GLU A 43 -19.98 -10.78 -12.07
CA GLU A 43 -18.59 -10.33 -12.20
C GLU A 43 -17.84 -10.43 -10.85
N VAL A 44 -18.48 -10.12 -9.73
CA VAL A 44 -17.88 -10.32 -8.39
C VAL A 44 -17.67 -11.81 -8.08
N ALA A 45 -18.60 -12.69 -8.46
CA ALA A 45 -18.44 -14.14 -8.26
C ALA A 45 -17.28 -14.70 -9.09
N LYS A 46 -17.16 -14.32 -10.38
CA LYS A 46 -16.02 -14.68 -11.24
C LYS A 46 -14.70 -14.19 -10.64
N GLU A 47 -14.62 -12.91 -10.29
CA GLU A 47 -13.41 -12.30 -9.74
C GLU A 47 -13.01 -12.95 -8.41
N SER A 48 -13.98 -13.26 -7.55
CA SER A 48 -13.75 -14.02 -6.31
C SER A 48 -13.15 -15.40 -6.61
N LEU A 49 -13.73 -16.15 -7.57
CA LEU A 49 -13.25 -17.48 -7.93
C LEU A 49 -11.86 -17.47 -8.54
N LEU A 50 -11.55 -16.50 -9.41
CA LEU A 50 -10.22 -16.36 -10.00
C LEU A 50 -9.17 -16.16 -8.90
N ARG A 51 -9.42 -15.24 -7.96
CA ARG A 51 -8.55 -14.98 -6.79
C ARG A 51 -8.44 -16.15 -5.81
N ILE A 52 -9.43 -17.04 -5.76
CA ILE A 52 -9.41 -18.26 -4.92
C ILE A 52 -8.67 -19.40 -5.63
N GLU A 53 -8.83 -19.53 -6.96
CA GLU A 53 -8.15 -20.51 -7.79
C GLU A 53 -6.64 -20.27 -7.79
N GLU A 54 -6.25 -19.03 -8.08
CA GLU A 54 -4.87 -18.54 -8.05
C GLU A 54 -4.19 -18.82 -6.71
N ARG A 55 -4.91 -18.66 -5.60
CA ARG A 55 -4.40 -18.88 -4.25
C ARG A 55 -4.74 -20.26 -3.68
N TRP A 56 -5.21 -21.22 -4.49
CA TRP A 56 -5.78 -22.48 -3.99
C TRP A 56 -4.86 -23.26 -3.05
N GLN A 57 -3.55 -23.28 -3.32
CA GLN A 57 -2.56 -23.94 -2.45
C GLN A 57 -2.48 -23.32 -1.04
N LYS A 58 -2.77 -22.02 -0.89
CA LYS A 58 -2.80 -21.30 0.39
C LYS A 58 -4.18 -21.38 1.06
N VAL A 59 -5.28 -21.35 0.29
CA VAL A 59 -6.66 -21.19 0.82
C VAL A 59 -7.50 -22.46 0.87
N SER A 60 -7.08 -23.55 0.22
CA SER A 60 -7.79 -24.85 0.16
C SER A 60 -8.08 -25.50 1.52
N ASN A 61 -7.38 -25.07 2.57
CA ASN A 61 -7.64 -25.49 3.95
C ASN A 61 -8.87 -24.80 4.59
N ARG A 62 -9.27 -23.62 4.09
CA ARG A 62 -10.41 -22.80 4.55
C ARG A 62 -11.01 -21.97 3.39
N PRO A 63 -11.50 -22.59 2.31
CA PRO A 63 -11.88 -21.85 1.11
C PRO A 63 -13.22 -21.11 1.26
N ILE A 64 -14.13 -21.60 2.12
CA ILE A 64 -15.44 -20.99 2.39
C ILE A 64 -15.30 -19.59 3.04
N PRO A 65 -14.55 -19.39 4.15
CA PRO A 65 -14.26 -18.05 4.67
C PRO A 65 -13.63 -17.10 3.67
N TRP A 66 -12.68 -17.61 2.86
CA TRP A 66 -12.01 -16.82 1.84
C TRP A 66 -12.96 -16.34 0.74
N ALA A 67 -13.82 -17.22 0.25
CA ALA A 67 -14.87 -16.87 -0.70
C ALA A 67 -15.84 -15.83 -0.11
N ALA A 68 -16.23 -16.00 1.16
CA ALA A 68 -17.15 -15.08 1.81
C ALA A 68 -16.56 -13.69 2.03
N ALA A 69 -15.31 -13.59 2.51
CA ALA A 69 -14.62 -12.32 2.70
C ALA A 69 -14.35 -11.60 1.36
N MET A 70 -13.87 -12.33 0.34
CA MET A 70 -13.51 -11.77 -0.96
C MET A 70 -14.74 -11.22 -1.71
N SER A 71 -15.81 -12.02 -1.81
CA SER A 71 -17.05 -11.61 -2.48
C SER A 71 -17.73 -10.44 -1.78
N LEU A 72 -17.73 -10.42 -0.44
CA LEU A 72 -18.24 -9.29 0.34
C LEU A 72 -17.45 -8.00 0.06
N HIS A 73 -16.11 -8.07 0.11
CA HIS A 73 -15.24 -6.91 -0.12
C HIS A 73 -15.42 -6.34 -1.53
N LEU A 74 -15.36 -7.20 -2.55
CA LEU A 74 -15.56 -6.80 -3.95
C LEU A 74 -16.97 -6.24 -4.22
N ALA A 75 -18.00 -6.76 -3.55
CA ALA A 75 -19.35 -6.22 -3.66
C ALA A 75 -19.49 -4.86 -2.97
N LEU A 76 -18.82 -4.61 -1.84
CA LEU A 76 -18.80 -3.29 -1.20
C LEU A 76 -18.05 -2.25 -2.06
N ASP A 77 -16.85 -2.57 -2.56
CA ASP A 77 -16.12 -1.70 -3.49
C ASP A 77 -16.98 -1.34 -4.73
N ARG A 78 -17.58 -2.35 -5.36
CA ARG A 78 -18.44 -2.15 -6.54
C ARG A 78 -19.59 -1.18 -6.27
N ARG A 79 -20.12 -1.11 -5.03
CA ARG A 79 -21.18 -0.15 -4.65
C ARG A 79 -20.69 1.30 -4.60
N GLN A 80 -19.41 1.54 -4.35
CA GLN A 80 -18.81 2.88 -4.26
C GLN A 80 -18.46 3.45 -5.64
N GLN A 81 -18.38 2.62 -6.67
CA GLN A 81 -18.05 3.03 -8.04
C GLN A 81 -19.19 3.87 -8.67
N PRO A 82 -18.91 5.07 -9.24
CA PRO A 82 -19.94 5.95 -9.82
C PRO A 82 -20.79 5.30 -10.92
N LEU A 83 -20.23 4.32 -11.64
CA LEU A 83 -20.92 3.58 -12.71
C LEU A 83 -22.02 2.66 -12.15
N TYR A 84 -21.82 2.06 -10.98
CA TYR A 84 -22.82 1.21 -10.32
C TYR A 84 -24.04 2.02 -9.86
N ALA A 85 -23.85 3.24 -9.35
CA ALA A 85 -24.95 4.13 -8.97
C ALA A 85 -25.90 4.45 -10.14
N THR A 86 -25.47 4.24 -11.39
CA THR A 86 -26.29 4.42 -12.61
C THR A 86 -26.93 3.14 -13.16
N SER A 87 -26.53 1.95 -12.71
CA SER A 87 -27.03 0.66 -13.24
C SER A 87 -28.22 0.08 -12.48
N VAL A 88 -28.39 0.38 -11.20
CA VAL A 88 -29.41 -0.22 -10.30
C VAL A 88 -30.81 0.43 -10.47
N THR A 89 -31.23 0.68 -11.72
CA THR A 89 -32.56 1.25 -11.99
C THR A 89 -33.64 0.15 -11.94
N GLY A 90 -34.25 -0.05 -10.77
CA GLY A 90 -35.42 -0.91 -10.62
C GLY A 90 -35.34 -2.00 -9.54
N ASP A 91 -34.27 -2.06 -8.74
CA ASP A 91 -34.25 -2.92 -7.54
C ASP A 91 -35.30 -2.42 -6.54
N ALA A 92 -36.22 -3.30 -6.16
CA ALA A 92 -37.28 -3.03 -5.20
C ALA A 92 -36.74 -2.86 -3.76
N HIS A 93 -35.51 -3.32 -3.49
CA HIS A 93 -34.87 -3.37 -2.17
C HIS A 93 -33.57 -2.54 -2.10
N ALA A 94 -33.41 -1.57 -3.01
CA ALA A 94 -32.18 -0.78 -3.12
C ALA A 94 -31.84 0.01 -1.82
N THR A 95 -32.86 0.36 -1.01
CA THR A 95 -32.68 1.08 0.25
C THR A 95 -32.16 0.14 1.32
N GLU A 96 -32.81 -1.03 1.45
CA GLU A 96 -32.48 -2.11 2.36
C GLU A 96 -31.02 -2.57 2.14
N ARG A 97 -30.60 -2.78 0.88
CA ARG A 97 -29.22 -3.14 0.52
C ARG A 97 -28.21 -2.03 0.81
N ALA A 98 -28.61 -0.76 0.66
CA ALA A 98 -27.74 0.37 0.99
C ALA A 98 -27.50 0.48 2.50
N GLU A 99 -28.54 0.33 3.33
CA GLU A 99 -28.42 0.31 4.79
C GLU A 99 -27.59 -0.89 5.29
N LEU A 100 -27.76 -2.06 4.66
CA LEU A 100 -26.94 -3.25 4.92
C LEU A 100 -25.45 -2.99 4.61
N ALA A 101 -25.15 -2.46 3.42
CA ALA A 101 -23.79 -2.12 3.01
C ALA A 101 -23.14 -1.10 3.96
N THR A 102 -23.80 0.02 4.26
CA THR A 102 -23.27 1.05 5.18
C THR A 102 -22.99 0.50 6.58
N ARG A 103 -23.81 -0.44 7.08
CA ARG A 103 -23.55 -1.09 8.37
C ARG A 103 -22.34 -2.01 8.31
N LEU A 104 -22.18 -2.79 7.24
CA LEU A 104 -21.00 -3.64 7.04
C LEU A 104 -19.72 -2.80 6.88
N GLU A 105 -19.77 -1.69 6.16
CA GLU A 105 -18.66 -0.73 5.99
C GLU A 105 -18.17 -0.11 7.32
N SER A 106 -19.02 -0.10 8.36
CA SER A 106 -18.65 0.37 9.70
C SER A 106 -17.98 -0.68 10.60
N MET A 107 -17.85 -1.94 10.14
CA MET A 107 -17.32 -3.07 10.93
C MET A 107 -15.89 -3.44 10.53
N SER A 108 -15.17 -4.16 11.40
CA SER A 108 -13.87 -4.76 11.06
C SER A 108 -14.00 -5.84 9.97
N VAL A 109 -12.93 -6.17 9.26
CA VAL A 109 -12.93 -7.22 8.22
C VAL A 109 -13.28 -8.59 8.81
N ALA A 110 -12.77 -8.89 10.02
CA ALA A 110 -13.09 -10.10 10.75
C ALA A 110 -14.60 -10.20 11.09
N ASP A 111 -15.19 -9.12 11.58
CA ASP A 111 -16.61 -9.10 11.95
C ASP A 111 -17.51 -9.12 10.71
N ARG A 112 -17.13 -8.40 9.65
CA ARG A 112 -17.77 -8.48 8.33
C ARG A 112 -17.84 -9.91 7.81
N THR A 113 -16.75 -10.67 7.95
CA THR A 113 -16.68 -12.08 7.51
C THR A 113 -17.60 -12.98 8.34
N ILE A 114 -17.75 -12.72 9.65
CA ILE A 114 -18.74 -13.39 10.50
C ILE A 114 -20.16 -13.10 10.00
N ILE A 115 -20.49 -11.85 9.68
CA ILE A 115 -21.82 -11.48 9.17
C ILE A 115 -22.07 -12.06 7.76
N ALA A 116 -21.07 -12.07 6.88
CA ALA A 116 -21.16 -12.69 5.56
C ALA A 116 -21.56 -14.17 5.67
N LEU A 117 -20.76 -14.96 6.39
CA LEU A 117 -21.03 -16.39 6.58
C LEU A 117 -22.36 -16.63 7.31
N ARG A 118 -22.64 -15.90 8.39
CA ARG A 118 -23.83 -16.13 9.22
C ARG A 118 -25.15 -15.72 8.56
N HIS A 119 -25.18 -14.53 7.94
CA HIS A 119 -26.42 -13.82 7.56
C HIS A 119 -26.57 -13.62 6.05
N LEU A 120 -25.46 -13.65 5.28
CA LEU A 120 -25.52 -13.62 3.81
C LEU A 120 -25.36 -15.00 3.18
N SER A 121 -24.99 -16.02 3.97
CA SER A 121 -24.77 -17.40 3.50
C SER A 121 -25.33 -18.47 4.45
N ASP A 122 -26.13 -18.07 5.42
CA ASP A 122 -26.98 -18.92 6.25
C ASP A 122 -26.29 -20.02 7.10
N PHE A 123 -24.95 -20.01 7.23
CA PHE A 123 -24.21 -20.89 8.16
C PHE A 123 -24.63 -20.65 9.62
N SER A 124 -24.64 -21.67 10.47
CA SER A 124 -24.94 -21.51 11.90
C SER A 124 -23.74 -20.95 12.69
N ILE A 125 -23.99 -20.32 13.85
CA ILE A 125 -22.91 -19.77 14.71
C ILE A 125 -21.80 -20.79 15.02
N PRO A 126 -22.09 -22.07 15.36
CA PRO A 126 -21.05 -23.09 15.52
C PRO A 126 -20.23 -23.37 14.26
N GLU A 127 -20.87 -23.41 13.08
CA GLU A 127 -20.18 -23.63 11.80
C GLU A 127 -19.29 -22.44 11.45
N VAL A 128 -19.74 -21.20 11.67
CA VAL A 128 -18.91 -19.99 11.48
C VAL A 128 -17.70 -19.98 12.43
N ALA A 129 -17.88 -20.37 13.69
CA ALA A 129 -16.79 -20.49 14.66
C ALA A 129 -15.77 -21.58 14.25
N GLU A 130 -16.23 -22.73 13.76
CA GLU A 130 -15.37 -23.80 13.25
C GLU A 130 -14.60 -23.38 11.98
N LEU A 131 -15.29 -22.78 11.00
CA LEU A 131 -14.70 -22.31 9.74
C LEU A 131 -13.62 -21.23 9.95
N LEU A 132 -13.86 -20.30 10.88
CA LEU A 132 -12.90 -19.24 11.22
C LEU A 132 -11.84 -19.68 12.25
N GLY A 133 -12.07 -20.75 13.00
CA GLY A 133 -11.24 -21.16 14.13
C GLY A 133 -11.27 -20.15 15.28
N ARG A 134 -12.45 -19.56 15.56
CA ARG A 134 -12.69 -18.58 16.63
C ARG A 134 -13.51 -19.19 17.78
N ASP A 135 -13.52 -18.52 18.93
CA ASP A 135 -14.40 -18.92 20.02
C ASP A 135 -15.88 -18.71 19.66
N LEU A 136 -16.75 -19.59 20.16
CA LEU A 136 -18.17 -19.56 19.86
C LEU A 136 -18.85 -18.34 20.49
N ASP A 137 -18.44 -17.94 21.70
CA ASP A 137 -19.01 -16.76 22.38
C ASP A 137 -18.59 -15.46 21.69
N ASP A 138 -17.38 -15.39 21.13
CA ASP A 138 -16.92 -14.25 20.32
C ASP A 138 -17.70 -14.11 19.00
N VAL A 139 -17.91 -15.23 18.29
CA VAL A 139 -18.71 -15.24 17.06
C VAL A 139 -20.19 -14.92 17.36
N ALA A 140 -20.73 -15.43 18.47
CA ALA A 140 -22.07 -15.08 18.93
C ALA A 140 -22.18 -13.58 19.30
N ALA A 141 -21.20 -13.00 19.98
CA ALA A 141 -21.20 -11.58 20.32
C ALA A 141 -21.27 -10.64 19.11
N VAL A 142 -20.69 -11.04 17.98
CA VAL A 142 -20.78 -10.32 16.69
C VAL A 142 -22.10 -10.64 15.96
N ALA A 143 -22.52 -11.90 15.94
CA ALA A 143 -23.68 -12.37 15.18
C ALA A 143 -25.05 -12.08 15.82
N ASP A 144 -25.16 -12.10 17.16
CA ASP A 144 -26.42 -11.97 17.90
C ASP A 144 -27.05 -10.57 17.87
N PRO A 145 -26.30 -9.45 17.88
CA PRO A 145 -26.87 -8.13 17.60
C PRO A 145 -27.59 -8.12 16.23
N TRP A 146 -27.03 -8.83 15.26
CA TRP A 146 -27.58 -9.05 13.92
C TRP A 146 -28.66 -10.15 13.85
N ASN A 147 -29.07 -10.76 14.96
CA ASN A 147 -30.31 -11.54 15.05
C ASN A 147 -31.52 -10.65 15.42
N THR A 148 -31.29 -9.41 15.91
CA THR A 148 -32.36 -8.47 16.29
C THR A 148 -32.83 -7.55 15.16
N VAL A 149 -31.96 -7.35 14.17
CA VAL A 149 -32.35 -7.06 12.78
C VAL A 149 -32.50 -8.42 12.15
N SER A 150 -33.72 -8.91 12.03
CA SER A 150 -33.96 -10.33 11.81
C SER A 150 -33.37 -10.79 10.47
N ALA A 151 -33.00 -12.06 10.37
CA ALA A 151 -32.74 -12.67 9.07
C ALA A 151 -33.95 -12.51 8.13
N GLU A 152 -35.18 -12.37 8.67
CA GLU A 152 -36.41 -12.11 7.90
C GLU A 152 -36.44 -10.70 7.24
N ASP A 153 -35.70 -9.72 7.79
CA ASP A 153 -35.60 -8.35 7.27
C ASP A 153 -34.73 -8.26 5.99
N TYR A 154 -33.95 -9.30 5.66
CA TYR A 154 -33.18 -9.38 4.40
C TYR A 154 -33.28 -10.74 3.68
N SER A 155 -33.89 -11.78 4.25
CA SER A 155 -34.10 -13.07 3.55
C SER A 155 -35.14 -12.98 2.42
N HIS A 156 -35.84 -11.85 2.32
CA HIS A 156 -36.76 -11.56 1.22
C HIS A 156 -36.06 -10.92 0.01
N LEU A 157 -34.75 -10.69 0.09
CA LEU A 157 -33.91 -10.36 -1.06
C LEU A 157 -33.74 -11.63 -1.92
N ASP A 158 -34.81 -12.02 -2.63
CA ASP A 158 -34.88 -13.26 -3.41
C ASP A 158 -33.66 -13.43 -4.33
N ASP A 159 -32.76 -14.37 -3.98
CA ASP A 159 -31.64 -14.76 -4.82
C ASP A 159 -32.19 -15.54 -6.04
N PRO A 160 -31.94 -15.12 -7.29
CA PRO A 160 -32.19 -15.97 -8.45
C PRO A 160 -31.22 -17.15 -8.44
N ASP A 161 -31.63 -18.31 -8.98
CA ASP A 161 -30.76 -19.50 -9.06
C ASP A 161 -29.34 -19.10 -9.55
N PRO A 162 -28.27 -19.47 -8.82
CA PRO A 162 -26.91 -19.06 -9.18
C PRO A 162 -26.58 -19.60 -10.58
N PRO A 163 -25.94 -18.77 -11.42
CA PRO A 163 -25.66 -19.11 -12.82
C PRO A 163 -24.78 -20.36 -12.90
N THR A 164 -25.06 -21.21 -13.89
CA THR A 164 -24.21 -22.38 -14.12
C THR A 164 -22.80 -21.95 -14.53
N LEU A 165 -21.78 -22.78 -14.25
CA LEU A 165 -20.39 -22.49 -14.67
C LEU A 165 -20.28 -22.16 -16.16
N GLY A 166 -21.12 -22.78 -17.01
CA GLY A 166 -21.20 -22.48 -18.43
C GLY A 166 -21.82 -21.13 -18.80
N GLU A 167 -22.71 -20.58 -17.96
CA GLU A 167 -23.28 -19.23 -18.11
C GLU A 167 -22.31 -18.15 -17.61
N LEU A 168 -21.42 -18.50 -16.67
CA LEU A 168 -20.31 -17.65 -16.24
C LEU A 168 -19.16 -17.57 -17.27
N GLY A 169 -19.21 -18.33 -18.36
CA GLY A 169 -18.14 -18.38 -19.37
C GLY A 169 -16.87 -19.10 -18.89
N ILE A 170 -16.90 -19.71 -17.70
CA ILE A 170 -15.78 -20.48 -17.13
C ILE A 170 -15.87 -21.90 -17.70
N GLY A 171 -14.89 -22.28 -18.51
CA GLY A 171 -14.94 -23.49 -19.34
C GLY A 171 -14.88 -24.78 -18.53
N ALA A 172 -16.03 -25.43 -18.31
CA ALA A 172 -16.07 -26.77 -17.74
C ALA A 172 -15.54 -27.83 -18.73
N VAL A 173 -14.65 -28.72 -18.26
CA VAL A 173 -14.37 -29.99 -18.95
C VAL A 173 -15.65 -30.82 -18.92
N SER A 174 -16.19 -31.13 -20.10
CA SER A 174 -17.46 -31.83 -20.23
C SER A 174 -17.43 -33.24 -19.63
N HIS A 175 -18.28 -33.49 -18.63
CA HIS A 175 -18.93 -34.79 -18.50
C HIS A 175 -20.38 -34.69 -18.00
N ASP A 176 -21.23 -35.45 -18.69
CA ASP A 176 -22.62 -35.73 -18.34
C ASP A 176 -22.69 -36.66 -17.12
N ASN A 177 -23.45 -36.29 -16.09
CA ASN A 177 -24.45 -37.16 -15.44
C ASN A 177 -25.21 -36.39 -14.35
N GLY A 178 -26.53 -36.36 -14.42
CA GLY A 178 -27.36 -35.68 -13.43
C GLY A 178 -27.52 -36.45 -12.11
N ASN A 179 -27.20 -35.80 -10.99
CA ASN A 179 -27.89 -35.98 -9.70
C ASN A 179 -27.52 -34.85 -8.73
N ARG A 180 -28.47 -33.99 -8.33
CA ARG A 180 -28.31 -33.08 -7.18
C ARG A 180 -28.39 -33.90 -5.88
N PRO A 181 -27.40 -33.86 -4.97
CA PRO A 181 -27.61 -34.20 -3.56
C PRO A 181 -28.40 -33.06 -2.89
N ALA A 182 -29.25 -33.39 -1.92
CA ALA A 182 -30.02 -32.41 -1.16
C ALA A 182 -29.35 -32.05 0.18
N LEU A 183 -29.54 -30.81 0.63
CA LEU A 183 -29.05 -30.28 1.90
C LEU A 183 -29.58 -31.08 3.12
N PRO A 184 -28.75 -31.37 4.14
CA PRO A 184 -29.19 -32.03 5.36
C PRO A 184 -29.81 -31.05 6.38
N GLY A 185 -31.11 -30.79 6.28
CA GLY A 185 -31.83 -29.92 7.22
C GLY A 185 -32.44 -30.63 8.44
N THR A 186 -32.25 -30.04 9.62
CA THR A 186 -33.04 -30.20 10.87
C THR A 186 -33.12 -31.56 11.60
N VAL A 187 -32.78 -31.55 12.89
CA VAL A 187 -32.90 -32.69 13.82
C VAL A 187 -34.23 -32.65 14.60
N HIS A 188 -35.07 -33.67 14.44
CA HIS A 188 -36.10 -34.04 15.41
C HIS A 188 -36.16 -35.57 15.62
N ALA A 189 -36.65 -36.00 16.79
CA ALA A 189 -36.16 -37.19 17.49
C ALA A 189 -36.87 -38.55 17.20
N ALA A 190 -36.06 -39.63 17.23
CA ALA A 190 -36.30 -40.99 17.78
C ALA A 190 -37.49 -41.85 17.23
N PRO A 191 -37.34 -43.19 17.03
CA PRO A 191 -36.99 -44.17 18.08
C PRO A 191 -36.08 -45.38 17.68
N PRO A 192 -35.61 -46.23 18.64
CA PRO A 192 -34.82 -47.47 18.40
C PRO A 192 -35.73 -48.69 18.06
N PRO A 193 -35.29 -49.98 17.91
CA PRO A 193 -34.00 -50.68 18.18
C PRO A 193 -33.56 -51.58 16.95
N PRO A 194 -32.86 -52.75 17.00
CA PRO A 194 -32.23 -53.52 18.11
C PRO A 194 -30.79 -54.05 17.91
N THR A 195 -30.24 -54.55 19.02
CA THR A 195 -28.95 -55.27 19.15
C THR A 195 -28.95 -56.70 18.58
N LEU A 196 -27.80 -57.21 18.10
CA LEU A 196 -27.24 -58.54 18.48
C LEU A 196 -25.89 -58.94 17.76
N ARG A 197 -24.78 -58.86 18.52
CA ARG A 197 -23.66 -59.85 18.73
C ARG A 197 -22.89 -60.55 17.56
N PRO A 198 -21.66 -61.09 17.83
CA PRO A 198 -20.55 -61.08 16.84
C PRO A 198 -19.81 -62.44 16.58
N HIS A 199 -18.62 -62.37 15.96
CA HIS A 199 -17.55 -63.38 15.73
C HIS A 199 -17.64 -64.25 14.45
N PRO A 200 -16.55 -64.89 13.96
CA PRO A 200 -15.15 -65.00 14.50
C PRO A 200 -14.00 -64.65 13.50
N PRO A 201 -12.72 -64.64 13.94
CA PRO A 201 -11.54 -64.37 13.10
C PRO A 201 -10.85 -65.65 12.55
N SER A 202 -9.90 -65.49 11.62
CA SER A 202 -8.99 -66.56 11.16
C SER A 202 -7.53 -66.32 11.56
N ALA A 203 -6.94 -67.36 12.14
CA ALA A 203 -5.51 -67.64 12.31
C ALA A 203 -4.81 -67.86 10.94
N ALA A 204 -3.48 -68.04 10.80
CA ALA A 204 -2.27 -67.64 11.55
C ALA A 204 -1.03 -68.11 10.74
N ALA A 205 0.16 -67.56 11.02
CA ALA A 205 1.43 -68.20 10.66
C ALA A 205 2.55 -67.80 11.64
N ARG A 206 3.27 -68.79 12.18
CA ARG A 206 4.48 -68.64 13.02
C ARG A 206 5.72 -68.98 12.21
N THR A 207 6.87 -68.42 12.62
CA THR A 207 8.13 -69.17 12.76
C THR A 207 8.95 -68.65 13.95
N ASP A 208 9.71 -69.53 14.60
CA ASP A 208 10.48 -69.32 15.84
C ASP A 208 12.01 -69.39 15.50
N ASN A 209 13.00 -68.73 16.13
CA ASN A 209 13.40 -68.57 17.54
C ASN A 209 14.33 -67.31 17.65
N GLY A 210 14.86 -66.80 18.78
CA GLY A 210 14.77 -67.16 20.21
C GLY A 210 16.16 -67.21 20.93
N GLY A 211 16.52 -66.20 21.74
CA GLY A 211 17.80 -66.11 22.48
C GLY A 211 17.89 -64.87 23.44
N PRO A 212 18.24 -65.02 24.75
CA PRO A 212 18.24 -63.93 25.76
C PRO A 212 19.60 -63.72 26.50
N PRO A 213 19.74 -62.89 27.56
CA PRO A 213 19.28 -61.50 27.81
C PRO A 213 20.37 -60.55 28.45
N GLY A 214 20.02 -59.28 28.69
CA GLY A 214 20.78 -58.27 29.48
C GLY A 214 20.97 -56.95 28.72
N ASP A 215 20.85 -55.74 29.26
CA ASP A 215 20.57 -55.27 30.64
C ASP A 215 19.79 -53.90 30.59
N PRO A 216 19.41 -53.23 31.69
CA PRO A 216 18.15 -52.46 31.75
C PRO A 216 18.15 -50.98 31.33
N VAL A 217 16.92 -50.49 31.08
CA VAL A 217 16.54 -49.11 30.74
C VAL A 217 16.59 -48.16 31.94
N THR A 218 17.08 -46.94 31.73
CA THR A 218 16.98 -45.80 32.66
C THR A 218 15.73 -44.93 32.39
N PRO A 219 14.91 -44.59 33.40
CA PRO A 219 13.85 -43.58 33.28
C PRO A 219 14.36 -42.14 33.59
N PRO A 220 13.65 -41.09 33.13
CA PRO A 220 14.00 -39.70 33.39
C PRO A 220 13.57 -39.21 34.80
N VAL A 221 14.08 -38.02 35.17
CA VAL A 221 14.04 -37.45 36.52
C VAL A 221 12.71 -36.77 36.85
N GLU A 222 12.12 -37.10 38.02
CA GLU A 222 11.05 -36.33 38.64
C GLU A 222 11.60 -35.07 39.34
N HIS A 223 11.02 -33.90 39.10
CA HIS A 223 11.21 -32.72 39.95
C HIS A 223 10.05 -32.56 40.94
N ARG A 224 10.39 -32.42 42.22
CA ARG A 224 9.43 -32.35 43.34
C ARG A 224 8.56 -31.11 43.30
N VAL A 225 7.26 -31.33 43.49
CA VAL A 225 6.35 -30.37 44.11
C VAL A 225 6.74 -30.17 45.58
N SER A 226 6.75 -28.92 46.04
CA SER A 226 6.77 -28.56 47.47
C SER A 226 5.68 -27.51 47.73
N THR A 227 4.91 -27.69 48.79
CA THR A 227 3.67 -26.96 49.06
C THR A 227 3.73 -26.12 50.33
N SER A 228 2.81 -25.14 50.40
CA SER A 228 2.24 -24.52 51.62
C SER A 228 3.01 -23.33 52.22
N PRO A 229 2.34 -22.35 52.88
CA PRO A 229 0.93 -21.92 52.77
C PRO A 229 0.77 -20.39 52.54
N ALA A 230 -0.48 -19.95 52.27
CA ALA A 230 -0.90 -18.55 52.34
C ALA A 230 -1.42 -18.17 53.75
N ASP A 231 -1.34 -16.89 54.14
CA ASP A 231 -2.48 -16.01 54.53
C ASP A 231 -1.96 -14.54 54.72
N PRO A 232 -2.73 -13.50 55.12
CA PRO A 232 -3.19 -12.50 54.15
C PRO A 232 -2.86 -11.01 54.47
N SER A 233 -3.22 -10.15 53.51
CA SER A 233 -3.62 -8.73 53.64
C SER A 233 -2.71 -7.73 54.41
N GLU A 234 -2.16 -6.76 53.66
CA GLU A 234 -2.17 -5.35 54.10
C GLU A 234 -2.36 -4.42 52.88
N ASP A 235 -2.98 -3.27 53.10
CA ASP A 235 -3.67 -2.46 52.08
C ASP A 235 -3.10 -1.04 52.02
N SER A 236 -2.68 -0.56 50.82
CA SER A 236 -2.61 0.87 50.46
C SER A 236 -2.09 1.12 49.02
N PRO A 237 -2.73 2.01 48.23
CA PRO A 237 -2.28 2.38 46.89
C PRO A 237 -1.23 3.51 46.89
N ARG A 238 -0.29 3.50 45.92
CA ARG A 238 0.69 4.58 45.70
C ARG A 238 0.97 4.86 44.22
N THR A 239 -0.02 5.37 43.49
CA THR A 239 0.15 5.79 42.08
C THR A 239 -0.49 7.11 41.59
N PRO A 240 -1.38 7.85 42.31
CA PRO A 240 -1.91 9.11 41.75
C PRO A 240 -0.93 10.28 41.82
N ALA A 241 0.08 10.24 42.70
CA ALA A 241 0.97 11.38 42.96
C ALA A 241 2.01 11.65 41.86
N ARG A 242 2.41 10.64 41.07
CA ARG A 242 3.41 10.81 40.00
C ARG A 242 2.80 11.39 38.71
N LEU A 243 1.59 10.97 38.37
CA LEU A 243 0.87 11.48 37.19
C LEU A 243 0.47 12.95 37.36
N ALA A 244 -0.01 13.34 38.55
CA ALA A 244 -0.34 14.73 38.86
C ALA A 244 0.89 15.66 38.77
N LEU A 245 2.08 15.18 39.17
CA LEU A 245 3.32 15.97 39.07
C LEU A 245 3.71 16.19 37.61
N LEU A 246 3.65 15.15 36.77
CA LEU A 246 3.94 15.22 35.33
C LEU A 246 3.01 16.21 34.61
N VAL A 247 1.70 16.10 34.81
CA VAL A 247 0.69 16.99 34.22
C VAL A 247 0.89 18.44 34.68
N THR A 248 1.21 18.67 35.96
CA THR A 248 1.48 20.02 36.47
C THR A 248 2.74 20.62 35.84
N THR A 249 3.79 19.82 35.61
CA THR A 249 5.01 20.29 34.94
C THR A 249 4.75 20.66 33.48
N ILE A 250 4.00 19.84 32.74
CA ILE A 250 3.62 20.12 31.34
C ILE A 250 2.82 21.43 31.24
N VAL A 251 1.80 21.61 32.10
CA VAL A 251 0.99 22.84 32.12
C VAL A 251 1.84 24.08 32.43
N LEU A 252 2.81 24.00 33.34
CA LEU A 252 3.71 25.13 33.64
C LEU A 252 4.66 25.47 32.48
N VAL A 253 5.14 24.46 31.73
CA VAL A 253 5.95 24.68 30.52
C VAL A 253 5.12 25.36 29.42
N VAL A 254 3.89 24.91 29.18
CA VAL A 254 2.98 25.53 28.19
C VAL A 254 2.66 26.99 28.58
N ILE A 255 2.38 27.27 29.85
CA ILE A 255 2.15 28.65 30.33
C ILE A 255 3.40 29.52 30.13
N ALA A 256 4.60 29.00 30.37
CA ALA A 256 5.85 29.73 30.13
C ALA A 256 6.07 30.04 28.64
N LEU A 257 5.83 29.08 27.75
CA LEU A 257 5.95 29.27 26.29
C LEU A 257 4.93 30.28 25.76
N LEU A 258 3.69 30.24 26.24
CA LEU A 258 2.66 31.23 25.90
C LEU A 258 3.01 32.64 26.41
N ALA A 259 3.60 32.76 27.61
CA ALA A 259 4.08 34.04 28.12
C ALA A 259 5.26 34.59 27.30
N ILE A 260 6.16 33.74 26.79
CA ILE A 260 7.24 34.12 25.88
C ILE A 260 6.66 34.59 24.53
N MET A 261 5.70 33.88 23.94
CA MET A 261 5.01 34.33 22.72
C MET A 261 4.31 35.69 22.90
N PHE A 262 3.71 35.95 24.07
CA PHE A 262 3.10 37.25 24.36
C PHE A 262 4.13 38.37 24.55
N ALA A 263 5.29 38.07 25.15
CA ALA A 263 6.38 39.03 25.30
C ALA A 263 7.04 39.39 23.96
N VAL A 264 7.13 38.43 23.03
CA VAL A 264 7.68 38.65 21.67
C VAL A 264 6.72 39.41 20.75
N ARG A 265 5.41 39.44 21.06
CA ARG A 265 4.38 40.18 20.30
C ARG A 265 3.92 41.48 20.96
N GLY A 266 4.58 41.93 22.02
CA GLY A 266 4.20 43.10 22.83
C GLY A 266 5.24 44.22 22.83
N GLY A 267 5.68 44.67 21.66
CA GLY A 267 6.63 45.79 21.50
C GLY A 267 6.07 46.90 20.60
N ASP A 268 5.50 47.91 21.25
CA ASP A 268 5.12 49.26 20.78
C ASP A 268 4.80 49.52 19.29
N ASP A 269 3.57 49.97 19.03
CA ASP A 269 3.36 51.14 18.16
C ASP A 269 2.04 51.85 18.50
N SER A 270 2.14 52.98 19.22
CA SER A 270 1.03 53.93 19.38
C SER A 270 1.52 55.30 19.88
N GLU A 271 1.79 56.24 18.96
CA GLU A 271 1.42 57.64 19.20
C GLU A 271 1.21 58.46 17.90
N THR A 272 -0.07 58.81 17.69
CA THR A 272 -0.59 60.11 17.25
C THR A 272 0.07 60.87 16.08
N THR A 273 -0.73 60.98 15.00
CA THR A 273 -0.61 61.97 13.92
C THR A 273 -0.62 63.42 14.40
N THR A 274 0.34 64.23 13.91
CA THR A 274 0.11 65.65 13.57
C THR A 274 0.87 66.01 12.30
N ALA A 275 0.24 66.77 11.41
CA ALA A 275 0.78 67.14 10.10
C ALA A 275 1.44 68.53 10.09
N VAL A 276 2.55 68.70 9.35
CA VAL A 276 2.96 69.94 8.67
C VAL A 276 3.82 69.57 7.45
N GLU A 277 3.58 70.24 6.32
CA GLU A 277 4.32 70.18 5.04
C GLU A 277 5.00 71.56 4.78
N PRO A 278 5.84 71.78 3.74
CA PRO A 278 7.22 71.32 3.57
C PRO A 278 8.26 72.46 3.38
N ALA A 279 9.55 72.13 3.48
CA ALA A 279 10.71 72.83 2.87
C ALA A 279 11.95 71.93 3.01
N GLY A 280 12.96 71.89 2.14
CA GLY A 280 13.25 72.66 0.92
C GLY A 280 14.78 72.79 0.77
N THR A 281 15.29 72.82 -0.48
CA THR A 281 16.72 73.08 -0.84
C THR A 281 17.70 71.93 -0.45
N GLU A 282 18.14 71.06 -1.36
CA GLU A 282 19.06 71.25 -2.50
C GLU A 282 20.55 71.33 -2.09
N VAL A 283 21.41 70.70 -2.92
CA VAL A 283 22.84 71.00 -3.22
C VAL A 283 23.80 69.78 -3.10
N GLN A 284 24.05 69.21 -4.28
CA GLN A 284 25.32 68.75 -4.86
C GLN A 284 26.08 67.53 -4.31
N ALA A 285 26.35 66.62 -5.26
CA ALA A 285 27.46 65.68 -5.24
C ALA A 285 28.78 66.39 -5.59
N GLU A 286 29.90 65.82 -5.16
CA GLU A 286 31.17 65.98 -5.87
C GLU A 286 31.87 64.63 -5.98
N THR A 287 32.34 64.34 -7.19
CA THR A 287 33.01 63.09 -7.59
C THR A 287 34.51 63.23 -7.45
N GLU A 288 35.21 62.20 -6.99
CA GLU A 288 36.55 61.94 -7.51
C GLU A 288 36.83 60.43 -7.55
N ALA A 289 37.53 59.99 -8.60
CA ALA A 289 37.84 58.60 -8.88
C ALA A 289 39.32 58.45 -9.19
N ALA A 290 39.97 57.40 -8.66
CA ALA A 290 40.98 56.58 -9.34
C ALA A 290 41.72 55.64 -8.37
N ASP A 291 41.70 54.36 -8.75
CA ASP A 291 42.57 53.24 -8.37
C ASP A 291 44.08 53.50 -8.69
N PRO A 292 45.05 52.58 -8.47
CA PRO A 292 44.96 51.26 -7.82
C PRO A 292 46.12 50.89 -6.84
N ALA A 293 45.98 49.77 -6.11
CA ALA A 293 46.92 48.62 -6.16
C ALA A 293 46.74 47.59 -5.02
N ALA A 294 46.53 46.34 -5.43
CA ALA A 294 46.64 45.04 -4.73
C ALA A 294 47.38 44.93 -3.38
N SER A 295 46.81 44.14 -2.44
CA SER A 295 47.42 42.86 -1.99
C SER A 295 46.54 42.15 -0.94
N GLU A 296 46.06 40.95 -1.31
CA GLU A 296 45.86 39.74 -0.48
C GLU A 296 45.19 39.87 0.90
N GLY A 297 43.99 39.28 1.00
CA GLY A 297 43.24 39.13 2.25
C GLY A 297 41.92 38.37 2.08
N GLU A 298 41.90 37.34 1.24
CA GLU A 298 40.69 36.58 0.89
C GLU A 298 40.27 35.67 2.05
N SER A 299 39.60 36.27 3.03
CA SER A 299 38.76 35.54 3.97
C SER A 299 37.57 35.03 3.18
N GLY A 300 37.57 33.74 2.83
CA GLY A 300 36.47 33.10 2.13
C GLY A 300 35.15 33.35 2.86
N SER A 301 34.31 34.17 2.26
CA SER A 301 32.89 34.21 2.57
C SER A 301 32.30 32.92 2.03
N GLU A 302 31.65 32.13 2.89
CA GLU A 302 30.76 31.06 2.47
C GLU A 302 29.73 31.68 1.51
N GLU A 303 29.81 31.33 0.23
CA GLU A 303 28.79 31.74 -0.73
C GLU A 303 27.50 31.04 -0.35
N SER A 304 26.59 31.80 0.27
CA SER A 304 25.23 31.36 0.55
C SER A 304 24.60 30.86 -0.74
N SER A 305 24.46 29.54 -0.85
CA SER A 305 23.97 28.87 -2.04
C SER A 305 22.46 29.10 -2.18
N ALA A 306 22.09 30.24 -2.76
CA ALA A 306 20.73 30.45 -3.27
C ALA A 306 20.47 29.46 -4.42
N PRO A 307 19.28 28.82 -4.50
CA PRO A 307 18.98 27.86 -5.55
C PRO A 307 19.09 28.50 -6.94
N LEU A 308 19.58 27.75 -7.92
CA LEU A 308 19.66 28.16 -9.32
C LEU A 308 18.25 28.33 -9.87
N VAL A 309 17.78 29.57 -9.96
CA VAL A 309 16.42 29.86 -10.47
C VAL A 309 16.42 29.75 -11.99
N THR A 310 16.15 28.55 -12.52
CA THR A 310 15.85 28.35 -13.95
C THR A 310 14.35 28.39 -14.18
N ARG A 311 13.92 28.74 -15.39
CA ARG A 311 12.49 28.98 -15.73
C ARG A 311 12.13 28.16 -16.97
N SER A 312 11.03 27.40 -16.88
CA SER A 312 10.44 26.68 -18.01
C SER A 312 9.80 27.63 -19.03
N SER A 313 9.36 27.09 -20.17
CA SER A 313 8.68 27.85 -21.23
C SER A 313 7.26 28.30 -20.86
N GLY A 314 6.62 27.63 -19.89
CA GLY A 314 5.32 28.01 -19.32
C GLY A 314 5.38 29.20 -18.36
N CYS A 315 6.56 29.67 -17.97
CA CYS A 315 6.70 30.86 -17.11
C CYS A 315 6.17 32.14 -17.78
N GLY A 316 5.41 32.94 -17.02
CA GLY A 316 4.74 34.16 -17.48
C GLY A 316 3.50 33.91 -18.35
N THR A 317 3.09 32.65 -18.52
CA THR A 317 1.89 32.27 -19.29
C THR A 317 0.66 32.14 -18.38
N ASN A 318 -0.52 32.48 -18.90
CA ASN A 318 -1.79 32.23 -18.22
C ASN A 318 -2.52 31.07 -18.91
N SER A 319 -2.09 29.85 -18.61
CA SER A 319 -2.50 28.62 -19.29
C SER A 319 -3.88 28.08 -18.90
N GLY A 320 -4.69 28.85 -18.16
CA GLY A 320 -5.99 28.40 -17.66
C GLY A 320 -5.91 27.25 -16.65
N LEU A 321 -4.82 27.18 -15.88
CA LEU A 321 -4.65 26.25 -14.77
C LEU A 321 -5.74 26.48 -13.71
N VAL A 322 -6.36 25.39 -13.27
CA VAL A 322 -7.02 25.37 -11.95
C VAL A 322 -5.91 25.28 -10.89
N LEU A 323 -6.08 25.98 -9.77
CA LEU A 323 -5.11 26.03 -8.68
C LEU A 323 -5.75 25.50 -7.40
N GLY A 324 -5.00 24.77 -6.58
CA GLY A 324 -5.49 24.09 -5.37
C GLY A 324 -6.35 22.85 -5.64
N GLU A 325 -6.40 22.37 -6.89
CA GLU A 325 -7.17 21.17 -7.29
C GLU A 325 -6.39 20.35 -8.34
N ALA A 326 -6.40 19.03 -8.17
CA ALA A 326 -5.78 18.09 -9.12
C ALA A 326 -6.59 18.01 -10.43
N GLN A 327 -5.90 18.14 -11.56
CA GLN A 327 -6.51 18.15 -12.90
C GLN A 327 -6.08 16.94 -13.72
N ALA A 328 -7.03 16.13 -14.17
CA ALA A 328 -6.79 15.10 -15.16
C ALA A 328 -6.48 15.72 -16.54
N ARG A 329 -5.48 15.17 -17.22
CA ARG A 329 -5.02 15.56 -18.55
C ARG A 329 -4.69 14.32 -19.38
N GLU A 330 -4.68 14.48 -20.70
CA GLU A 330 -4.37 13.43 -21.67
C GLU A 330 -3.38 13.94 -22.71
N LEU A 331 -2.42 13.10 -23.10
CA LEU A 331 -1.50 13.34 -24.20
C LEU A 331 -1.25 12.05 -25.00
N SER A 332 -0.88 12.16 -26.27
CA SER A 332 -0.51 11.00 -27.09
C SER A 332 1.00 10.74 -26.99
N ALA A 333 1.37 9.63 -26.35
CA ALA A 333 2.75 9.13 -26.28
C ALA A 333 2.98 8.12 -27.41
N GLY A 334 3.61 8.58 -28.50
CA GLY A 334 3.80 7.77 -29.71
C GLY A 334 2.47 7.47 -30.40
N SER A 335 1.97 6.23 -30.26
CA SER A 335 0.66 5.80 -30.78
C SER A 335 -0.34 5.42 -29.69
N LEU A 336 -0.03 5.72 -28.42
CA LEU A 336 -0.88 5.42 -27.28
C LEU A 336 -1.39 6.74 -26.69
N ASP A 337 -2.69 6.83 -26.46
CA ASP A 337 -3.24 7.90 -25.64
C ASP A 337 -3.00 7.55 -24.17
N ARG A 338 -2.45 8.50 -23.42
CA ARG A 338 -2.03 8.36 -22.02
C ARG A 338 -2.62 9.49 -21.20
N SER A 339 -2.88 9.23 -19.92
CA SER A 339 -3.40 10.22 -18.98
C SER A 339 -2.45 10.46 -17.81
N TYR A 340 -2.61 11.61 -17.18
CA TYR A 340 -1.92 11.98 -15.94
C TYR A 340 -2.79 12.97 -15.15
N GLN A 341 -2.49 13.12 -13.87
CA GLN A 341 -3.02 14.20 -13.04
C GLN A 341 -1.92 15.22 -12.76
N VAL A 342 -2.27 16.50 -12.67
CA VAL A 342 -1.37 17.58 -12.25
C VAL A 342 -2.03 18.41 -11.16
N PHE A 343 -1.35 18.57 -10.03
CA PHE A 343 -1.75 19.50 -8.98
C PHE A 343 -0.85 20.73 -9.03
N VAL A 344 -1.45 21.91 -9.00
CA VAL A 344 -0.74 23.20 -8.94
C VAL A 344 -1.25 23.95 -7.71
N PRO A 345 -0.39 24.32 -6.74
CA PRO A 345 -0.83 24.95 -5.50
C PRO A 345 -1.64 26.24 -5.68
N SER A 346 -2.54 26.55 -4.75
CA SER A 346 -3.33 27.80 -4.76
C SER A 346 -2.45 29.06 -4.66
N SER A 347 -1.23 28.90 -4.14
CA SER A 347 -0.19 29.92 -4.01
C SER A 347 0.62 30.19 -5.29
N TYR A 348 0.40 29.42 -6.36
CA TYR A 348 1.17 29.50 -7.61
C TYR A 348 1.10 30.88 -8.29
N ASP A 349 2.28 31.41 -8.59
CA ASP A 349 2.49 32.62 -9.40
C ASP A 349 3.15 32.23 -10.73
N PRO A 350 2.53 32.51 -11.89
CA PRO A 350 3.13 32.27 -13.21
C PRO A 350 4.52 32.87 -13.42
N ASP A 351 4.91 33.89 -12.65
CA ASP A 351 6.24 34.49 -12.75
C ASP A 351 7.30 33.86 -11.84
N THR A 352 6.90 32.99 -10.90
CA THR A 352 7.79 32.35 -9.92
C THR A 352 7.91 30.85 -10.22
N PRO A 353 9.10 30.35 -10.66
CA PRO A 353 9.24 28.94 -11.03
C PRO A 353 9.25 28.03 -9.80
N LEU A 354 8.31 27.08 -9.76
CA LEU A 354 8.20 26.10 -8.69
C LEU A 354 8.98 24.81 -9.02
N PRO A 355 9.44 24.06 -8.01
CA PRO A 355 9.84 22.67 -8.17
C PRO A 355 8.68 21.80 -8.67
N ALA A 356 9.01 20.66 -9.28
CA ALA A 356 8.02 19.67 -9.71
C ALA A 356 8.39 18.29 -9.17
N VAL A 357 7.39 17.56 -8.65
CA VAL A 357 7.52 16.20 -8.11
C VAL A 357 6.64 15.26 -8.92
N ILE A 358 7.25 14.29 -9.60
CA ILE A 358 6.55 13.20 -10.28
C ILE A 358 6.26 12.11 -9.24
N ASN A 359 4.99 11.80 -8.98
CA ASN A 359 4.53 10.84 -7.97
C ASN A 359 3.94 9.59 -8.65
N LEU A 360 4.61 8.46 -8.53
CA LEU A 360 4.34 7.24 -9.29
C LEU A 360 3.64 6.17 -8.45
N HIS A 361 2.54 5.65 -8.97
CA HIS A 361 1.71 4.68 -8.28
C HIS A 361 2.34 3.27 -8.23
N ALA A 362 2.01 2.52 -7.17
CA ALA A 362 2.29 1.08 -7.07
C ALA A 362 1.50 0.26 -8.11
N TYR A 363 1.82 -1.03 -8.24
CA TYR A 363 1.11 -1.95 -9.12
C TYR A 363 -0.39 -2.03 -8.76
N SER A 364 -1.25 -2.13 -9.77
CA SER A 364 -2.73 -2.09 -9.72
C SER A 364 -3.37 -0.79 -9.21
N SER A 365 -2.61 0.09 -8.56
CA SER A 365 -3.10 1.38 -8.06
C SER A 365 -3.26 2.37 -9.22
N PRO A 366 -4.39 3.08 -9.37
CA PRO A 366 -4.47 4.22 -10.27
C PRO A 366 -3.77 5.46 -9.68
N ALA A 367 -3.41 6.42 -10.53
CA ALA A 367 -2.66 7.63 -10.14
C ALA A 367 -3.32 8.43 -8.99
N ASN A 368 -4.66 8.51 -8.99
CA ASN A 368 -5.39 9.22 -7.93
C ASN A 368 -5.33 8.51 -6.56
N VAL A 369 -5.18 7.18 -6.54
CA VAL A 369 -5.01 6.43 -5.29
C VAL A 369 -3.62 6.68 -4.74
N GLN A 370 -2.58 6.78 -5.60
CA GLN A 370 -1.25 7.20 -5.16
C GLN A 370 -1.23 8.62 -4.58
N SER A 371 -1.84 9.61 -5.25
CA SER A 371 -1.92 10.99 -4.72
C SER A 371 -2.62 11.05 -3.35
N ASN A 372 -3.72 10.29 -3.18
CA ASN A 372 -4.40 10.21 -1.89
C ASN A 372 -3.55 9.48 -0.82
N LEU A 373 -3.00 8.30 -1.16
CA LEU A 373 -2.23 7.44 -0.25
C LEU A 373 -0.97 8.14 0.27
N SER A 374 -0.27 8.86 -0.59
CA SER A 374 0.94 9.61 -0.22
C SER A 374 0.64 11.01 0.31
N GLU A 375 -0.60 11.50 0.22
CA GLU A 375 -0.99 12.89 0.49
C GLU A 375 -0.10 13.96 -0.18
N MET A 376 0.54 13.61 -1.30
CA MET A 376 1.57 14.46 -1.93
C MET A 376 0.99 15.78 -2.46
N ASP A 377 -0.27 15.79 -2.91
CA ASP A 377 -0.95 16.99 -3.41
C ASP A 377 -1.28 17.97 -2.26
N GLN A 378 -1.67 17.45 -1.09
CA GLN A 378 -1.87 18.21 0.14
C GLN A 378 -0.52 18.78 0.63
N TYR A 379 0.53 17.97 0.62
CA TYR A 379 1.87 18.40 1.01
C TYR A 379 2.43 19.48 0.06
N ALA A 380 2.10 19.38 -1.24
CA ALA A 380 2.45 20.36 -2.27
C ALA A 380 1.75 21.71 -2.09
N GLU A 381 0.47 21.72 -1.69
CA GLU A 381 -0.28 22.93 -1.35
C GLU A 381 0.40 23.72 -0.23
N GLU A 382 0.87 23.02 0.81
CA GLU A 382 1.53 23.64 1.97
C GLU A 382 2.97 24.09 1.68
N ASN A 383 3.70 23.36 0.83
CA ASN A 383 5.15 23.55 0.63
C ASN A 383 5.54 24.23 -0.69
N GLY A 384 4.60 24.42 -1.62
CA GLY A 384 4.82 25.22 -2.84
C GLY A 384 5.59 24.52 -3.95
N PHE A 385 5.16 23.31 -4.34
CA PHE A 385 5.65 22.61 -5.53
C PHE A 385 4.50 22.06 -6.39
N ILE A 386 4.77 21.70 -7.64
CA ILE A 386 3.79 21.10 -8.54
C ILE A 386 3.88 19.57 -8.41
N THR A 387 2.75 18.87 -8.28
CA THR A 387 2.73 17.40 -8.40
C THR A 387 2.32 16.98 -9.80
N ILE A 388 2.87 15.86 -10.25
CA ILE A 388 2.53 15.22 -11.51
C ILE A 388 2.33 13.74 -11.17
N ALA A 389 1.14 13.19 -11.38
CA ALA A 389 0.84 11.77 -11.16
C ALA A 389 0.46 11.10 -12.50
N PRO A 390 1.43 10.55 -13.26
CA PRO A 390 1.16 9.87 -14.52
C PRO A 390 0.43 8.54 -14.32
N GLN A 391 -0.35 8.11 -15.32
CA GLN A 391 -1.10 6.85 -15.27
C GLN A 391 -0.39 5.74 -16.05
N GLY A 392 -0.04 4.65 -15.35
CA GLY A 392 0.41 3.38 -15.92
C GLY A 392 -0.70 2.69 -16.72
N LEU A 393 -0.33 1.76 -17.60
CA LEU A 393 -1.24 1.09 -18.53
C LEU A 393 -1.70 -0.29 -18.03
N GLY A 394 -2.72 -0.81 -18.69
CA GLY A 394 -3.35 -2.11 -18.40
C GLY A 394 -4.77 -1.97 -17.84
N GLU A 395 -5.53 -3.06 -17.85
CA GLU A 395 -6.76 -3.16 -17.05
C GLU A 395 -6.42 -3.17 -15.55
N ILE A 396 -5.25 -3.73 -15.22
CA ILE A 396 -4.54 -3.55 -13.96
C ILE A 396 -3.38 -2.57 -14.24
N PRO A 397 -3.41 -1.33 -13.71
CA PRO A 397 -2.36 -0.34 -13.93
C PRO A 397 -0.96 -0.80 -13.52
N SER A 398 0.02 -0.62 -14.40
CA SER A 398 1.42 -0.98 -14.14
C SER A 398 2.40 -0.16 -14.98
N TRP A 399 3.68 -0.22 -14.59
CA TRP A 399 4.82 0.40 -15.25
C TRP A 399 5.73 -0.65 -15.92
N ASN A 400 6.10 -0.43 -17.18
CA ASN A 400 7.07 -1.26 -17.92
C ASN A 400 8.52 -0.94 -17.49
N VAL A 401 8.88 -1.34 -16.27
CA VAL A 401 10.21 -1.09 -15.66
C VAL A 401 11.32 -1.97 -16.22
N THR A 402 10.99 -3.07 -16.92
CA THR A 402 11.96 -3.97 -17.58
C THR A 402 12.27 -3.57 -19.02
N GLU A 403 11.70 -2.46 -19.51
CA GLU A 403 11.86 -1.95 -20.89
C GLU A 403 11.55 -3.01 -21.97
N GLU A 404 10.55 -3.87 -21.75
CA GLU A 404 10.20 -4.93 -22.71
C GLU A 404 9.92 -4.33 -24.09
N PRO A 405 10.59 -4.76 -25.19
CA PRO A 405 10.47 -4.12 -26.50
C PRO A 405 9.08 -4.17 -27.16
N ALA A 406 8.15 -4.93 -26.58
CA ALA A 406 6.75 -5.01 -26.99
C ALA A 406 5.80 -4.29 -26.01
N GLY A 407 6.30 -3.84 -24.85
CA GLY A 407 5.58 -3.03 -23.87
C GLY A 407 5.54 -1.55 -24.25
N ALA A 408 4.88 -0.75 -23.42
CA ALA A 408 4.86 0.70 -23.60
C ALA A 408 6.18 1.34 -23.13
N ASP A 409 6.63 2.40 -23.81
CA ASP A 409 7.78 3.20 -23.37
C ASP A 409 7.31 4.23 -22.33
N ASP A 410 7.28 3.80 -21.08
CA ASP A 410 6.84 4.64 -19.95
C ASP A 410 7.86 5.75 -19.62
N VAL A 411 9.15 5.53 -19.89
CA VAL A 411 10.18 6.57 -19.74
C VAL A 411 9.94 7.72 -20.72
N ALA A 412 9.71 7.41 -22.00
CA ALA A 412 9.38 8.42 -23.00
C ALA A 412 8.02 9.09 -22.74
N PHE A 413 7.03 8.35 -22.23
CA PHE A 413 5.76 8.92 -21.81
C PHE A 413 5.94 9.93 -20.66
N ILE A 414 6.64 9.57 -19.59
CA ILE A 414 6.83 10.44 -18.42
C ILE A 414 7.68 11.67 -18.78
N SER A 415 8.70 11.51 -19.65
CA SER A 415 9.43 12.65 -20.22
C SER A 415 8.52 13.58 -21.03
N ALA A 416 7.56 13.04 -21.79
CA ALA A 416 6.60 13.84 -22.56
C ALA A 416 5.57 14.56 -21.67
N VAL A 417 5.15 13.96 -20.55
CA VAL A 417 4.34 14.63 -19.52
C VAL A 417 5.11 15.82 -18.93
N LEU A 418 6.38 15.61 -18.57
CA LEU A 418 7.21 16.69 -18.03
C LEU A 418 7.39 17.83 -19.04
N ASP A 419 7.64 17.53 -20.32
CA ASP A 419 7.72 18.54 -21.39
C ASP A 419 6.40 19.31 -21.56
N GLU A 420 5.24 18.66 -21.42
CA GLU A 420 3.94 19.33 -21.48
C GLU A 420 3.73 20.23 -20.26
N VAL A 421 3.99 19.75 -19.04
CA VAL A 421 3.87 20.54 -17.80
C VAL A 421 4.81 21.74 -17.81
N GLU A 422 6.07 21.57 -18.21
CA GLU A 422 7.03 22.67 -18.39
C GLU A 422 6.55 23.72 -19.41
N ALA A 423 5.74 23.33 -20.41
CA ALA A 423 5.21 24.23 -21.43
C ALA A 423 3.98 25.04 -20.99
N PHE A 424 3.21 24.59 -19.99
CA PHE A 424 2.02 25.32 -19.52
C PHE A 424 2.12 25.85 -18.08
N ALA A 425 3.04 25.36 -17.26
CA ALA A 425 3.30 25.81 -15.89
C ALA A 425 4.73 26.34 -15.74
N CYS A 426 4.92 27.26 -14.80
CA CYS A 426 6.23 27.82 -14.46
C CYS A 426 6.96 26.86 -13.51
N VAL A 427 7.70 25.93 -14.09
CA VAL A 427 8.55 24.95 -13.40
C VAL A 427 9.98 25.50 -13.36
N ASN A 428 10.78 25.05 -12.39
CA ASN A 428 12.24 25.16 -12.39
C ASN A 428 12.86 23.85 -12.92
N PRO A 429 13.31 23.74 -14.18
CA PRO A 429 13.87 22.49 -14.76
C PRO A 429 15.21 21.99 -14.17
N ALA A 430 15.68 22.63 -13.09
CA ALA A 430 16.78 22.16 -12.27
C ALA A 430 16.30 21.52 -10.94
N MET A 431 15.01 21.62 -10.62
CA MET A 431 14.33 21.10 -9.43
C MET A 431 13.14 20.22 -9.83
N VAL A 432 13.41 19.23 -10.69
CA VAL A 432 12.46 18.17 -11.05
C VAL A 432 12.85 16.91 -10.30
N TYR A 433 11.94 16.37 -9.51
CA TYR A 433 12.16 15.24 -8.63
C TYR A 433 11.18 14.12 -8.95
N VAL A 434 11.51 12.88 -8.56
CA VAL A 434 10.64 11.71 -8.76
C VAL A 434 10.51 10.93 -7.47
N THR A 435 9.29 10.50 -7.16
CA THR A 435 8.97 9.60 -6.07
C THR A 435 7.90 8.60 -6.46
N GLY A 436 7.75 7.53 -5.68
CA GLY A 436 6.73 6.52 -5.89
C GLY A 436 6.83 5.37 -4.91
N LEU A 437 5.81 4.51 -4.94
CA LEU A 437 5.70 3.29 -4.13
C LEU A 437 5.89 2.05 -5.03
N GLU A 438 6.63 1.05 -4.56
CA GLU A 438 6.73 -0.29 -5.19
C GLU A 438 7.07 -0.27 -6.69
N ASN A 439 6.17 -0.67 -7.60
CA ASN A 439 6.40 -0.60 -9.05
C ASN A 439 6.62 0.85 -9.54
N GLY A 440 6.04 1.84 -8.85
CA GLY A 440 6.32 3.26 -9.03
C GLY A 440 7.70 3.67 -8.49
N ALA A 441 8.19 3.06 -7.41
CA ALA A 441 9.57 3.23 -6.92
C ALA A 441 10.62 2.62 -7.87
N GLN A 442 10.31 1.46 -8.46
CA GLN A 442 11.11 0.84 -9.51
C GLN A 442 11.16 1.72 -10.76
N MET A 443 10.03 2.29 -11.18
CA MET A 443 9.99 3.27 -12.29
C MET A 443 10.73 4.57 -11.94
N ALA A 444 10.63 5.08 -10.71
CA ALA A 444 11.43 6.22 -10.26
C ALA A 444 12.94 5.95 -10.37
N SER A 445 13.38 4.73 -10.03
CA SER A 445 14.77 4.28 -10.18
C SER A 445 15.20 4.18 -11.64
N LEU A 446 14.32 3.69 -12.53
CA LEU A 446 14.57 3.69 -13.97
C LEU A 446 14.62 5.12 -14.56
N LEU A 447 13.82 6.04 -14.07
CA LEU A 447 13.83 7.45 -14.49
C LEU A 447 15.11 8.17 -14.01
N ALA A 448 15.55 7.94 -12.77
CA ALA A 448 16.86 8.38 -12.30
C ALA A 448 17.99 7.87 -13.20
N CYS A 449 17.83 6.66 -13.73
CA CYS A 449 18.78 6.09 -14.68
C CYS A 449 18.76 6.78 -16.04
N ARG A 450 17.60 6.74 -16.71
CA ARG A 450 17.42 7.10 -18.13
C ARG A 450 17.31 8.61 -18.36
N LEU A 451 16.86 9.36 -17.35
CA LEU A 451 16.65 10.81 -17.39
C LEU A 451 17.52 11.56 -16.35
N SER A 452 18.73 11.06 -16.08
CA SER A 452 19.72 11.72 -15.19
C SER A 452 20.18 13.11 -15.65
N ASP A 453 19.78 13.56 -16.85
CA ASP A 453 19.95 14.92 -17.34
C ASP A 453 18.72 15.83 -17.10
N ARG A 454 17.59 15.28 -16.68
CA ARG A 454 16.34 15.99 -16.33
C ARG A 454 16.04 15.97 -14.83
N VAL A 455 16.21 14.82 -14.18
CA VAL A 455 15.88 14.58 -12.77
C VAL A 455 17.02 15.05 -11.87
N ALA A 456 16.67 15.80 -10.82
CA ALA A 456 17.62 16.41 -9.88
C ALA A 456 17.89 15.54 -8.63
N ALA A 457 16.91 14.74 -8.20
CA ALA A 457 17.01 13.72 -7.16
C ALA A 457 15.79 12.79 -7.22
N VAL A 458 15.88 11.59 -6.65
CA VAL A 458 14.74 10.67 -6.48
C VAL A 458 14.62 10.16 -5.05
N ALA A 459 13.38 9.88 -4.65
CA ALA A 459 13.09 9.25 -3.37
C ALA A 459 12.09 8.10 -3.54
N VAL A 460 12.42 6.90 -3.08
CA VAL A 460 11.64 5.68 -3.34
C VAL A 460 11.11 5.06 -2.06
N VAL A 461 9.92 4.48 -2.12
CA VAL A 461 9.27 3.81 -0.99
C VAL A 461 8.95 2.35 -1.37
N ALA A 462 9.32 1.41 -0.51
CA ALA A 462 9.03 -0.01 -0.63
C ALA A 462 9.40 -0.63 -2.01
N GLY A 463 10.55 -0.25 -2.57
CA GLY A 463 10.92 -0.63 -3.94
C GLY A 463 12.24 -0.04 -4.43
N ALA A 464 13.25 0.05 -3.57
CA ALA A 464 14.58 0.47 -3.98
C ALA A 464 15.22 -0.58 -4.91
N TRP A 465 15.85 -0.11 -5.99
CA TRP A 465 16.34 -0.98 -7.04
C TRP A 465 17.41 -0.28 -7.87
N MET A 466 18.47 -0.99 -8.26
CA MET A 466 19.40 -0.55 -9.30
C MET A 466 19.09 -1.26 -10.62
N PRO A 467 18.58 -0.56 -11.65
CA PRO A 467 18.29 -1.15 -12.95
C PRO A 467 19.55 -1.70 -13.65
N PRO A 468 19.48 -2.85 -14.35
CA PRO A 468 20.58 -3.36 -15.16
C PRO A 468 21.05 -2.36 -16.23
N GLY A 469 22.36 -2.16 -16.38
CA GLY A 469 22.91 -1.23 -17.35
C GLY A 469 22.84 0.24 -16.92
N CYS A 470 22.69 0.49 -15.61
CA CYS A 470 22.61 1.82 -15.02
C CYS A 470 23.93 2.34 -14.41
N GLU A 471 25.05 1.66 -14.67
CA GLU A 471 26.34 1.91 -14.03
C GLU A 471 27.03 3.20 -14.55
N THR A 472 26.36 3.96 -15.42
CA THR A 472 26.87 5.20 -16.03
C THR A 472 25.76 6.23 -16.21
N GLY A 473 26.11 7.51 -16.21
CA GLY A 473 25.20 8.65 -16.35
C GLY A 473 25.69 9.84 -15.53
N SER A 474 24.87 10.88 -15.40
CA SER A 474 25.10 11.91 -14.36
C SER A 474 24.77 11.32 -12.98
N PRO A 475 25.46 11.70 -11.90
CA PRO A 475 25.06 11.38 -10.54
C PRO A 475 23.62 11.83 -10.27
N VAL A 476 22.84 11.03 -9.54
CA VAL A 476 21.47 11.38 -9.13
C VAL A 476 21.31 11.04 -7.65
N PRO A 477 21.15 12.02 -6.75
CA PRO A 477 20.90 11.79 -5.34
C PRO A 477 19.70 10.84 -5.16
N TYR A 478 19.87 9.82 -4.30
CA TYR A 478 18.93 8.72 -4.16
C TYR A 478 18.56 8.48 -2.70
N LEU A 479 17.28 8.65 -2.37
CA LEU A 479 16.74 8.38 -1.04
C LEU A 479 15.79 7.17 -1.10
N ALA A 480 15.83 6.29 -0.11
CA ALA A 480 14.94 5.14 -0.01
C ALA A 480 14.31 5.01 1.38
N PHE A 481 13.11 4.42 1.43
CA PHE A 481 12.41 3.99 2.65
C PHE A 481 11.93 2.56 2.45
N HIS A 482 12.22 1.68 3.42
CA HIS A 482 11.77 0.28 3.34
C HIS A 482 11.40 -0.28 4.72
N GLY A 483 10.28 -1.01 4.79
CA GLY A 483 9.80 -1.65 6.01
C GLY A 483 10.49 -3.00 6.28
N THR A 484 10.83 -3.30 7.53
CA THR A 484 11.44 -4.61 7.87
C THR A 484 10.46 -5.78 7.81
N ASP A 485 9.16 -5.47 7.90
CA ASP A 485 8.06 -6.43 7.97
C ASP A 485 7.24 -6.38 6.65
N ASP A 486 7.86 -5.88 5.58
CA ASP A 486 7.31 -5.86 4.21
C ASP A 486 7.24 -7.29 3.65
N GLU A 487 6.03 -7.87 3.64
CA GLU A 487 5.79 -9.21 3.10
C GLU A 487 5.58 -9.24 1.57
N TRP A 488 5.63 -8.09 0.88
CA TRP A 488 5.44 -7.99 -0.57
C TRP A 488 6.78 -7.89 -1.30
N ILE A 489 7.67 -7.03 -0.82
CA ILE A 489 9.06 -6.91 -1.26
C ILE A 489 9.90 -6.93 0.02
N THR A 490 10.55 -8.05 0.33
CA THR A 490 11.31 -8.17 1.58
C THR A 490 12.55 -7.27 1.57
N ILE A 491 13.09 -6.98 2.75
CA ILE A 491 14.32 -6.18 2.89
C ILE A 491 15.52 -6.83 2.18
N GLU A 492 15.52 -8.16 2.04
CA GLU A 492 16.49 -8.95 1.27
C GLU A 492 16.30 -8.87 -0.26
N GLY A 493 15.30 -8.15 -0.77
CA GLY A 493 15.07 -8.01 -2.20
C GLY A 493 14.34 -9.19 -2.84
N GLU A 494 13.48 -9.89 -2.10
CA GLU A 494 12.65 -10.97 -2.66
C GLU A 494 11.18 -10.55 -2.76
N TYR A 495 10.48 -10.96 -3.82
CA TYR A 495 9.01 -10.86 -3.87
C TYR A 495 8.42 -11.84 -2.85
N GLY A 496 7.86 -11.29 -1.78
CA GLY A 496 7.46 -12.02 -0.59
C GLY A 496 6.13 -12.77 -0.72
N ALA A 497 5.87 -13.67 0.23
CA ALA A 497 4.68 -14.51 0.21
C ALA A 497 3.36 -13.76 0.52
N GLY A 498 3.45 -12.51 0.97
CA GLY A 498 2.34 -11.59 1.23
C GLY A 498 1.92 -10.75 0.02
N ASP A 499 2.71 -10.71 -1.07
CA ASP A 499 2.34 -10.05 -2.32
C ASP A 499 0.95 -10.55 -2.80
N PRO A 500 -0.08 -9.69 -2.81
CA PRO A 500 -1.42 -10.09 -3.21
C PRO A 500 -1.50 -10.39 -4.71
N TYR A 501 -0.52 -10.01 -5.52
CA TYR A 501 -0.50 -10.24 -6.97
C TYR A 501 0.20 -11.55 -7.38
N GLY A 502 0.69 -12.33 -6.40
CA GLY A 502 0.94 -13.76 -6.55
C GLY A 502 2.30 -14.16 -7.14
N SER A 503 2.90 -15.19 -6.54
CA SER A 503 4.12 -15.80 -7.08
C SER A 503 3.82 -16.68 -8.30
N TYR A 504 4.28 -16.24 -9.47
CA TYR A 504 4.62 -17.02 -10.67
C TYR A 504 3.75 -18.26 -10.99
N THR A 505 2.81 -18.08 -11.94
CA THR A 505 2.28 -19.17 -12.76
C THR A 505 2.68 -18.95 -14.22
N GLU A 506 3.05 -20.02 -14.94
CA GLU A 506 3.71 -19.99 -16.27
C GLU A 506 2.93 -19.27 -17.40
N ASP A 507 1.70 -18.80 -17.18
CA ASP A 507 0.86 -18.09 -18.16
C ASP A 507 0.80 -16.56 -17.95
N TYR A 508 1.25 -16.02 -16.81
CA TYR A 508 1.27 -14.56 -16.54
C TYR A 508 2.58 -13.88 -16.97
N THR A 509 2.98 -14.11 -18.22
CA THR A 509 4.26 -13.65 -18.82
C THR A 509 4.25 -12.18 -19.26
N LEU A 510 3.65 -11.28 -18.47
CA LEU A 510 3.74 -9.83 -18.68
C LEU A 510 4.20 -9.10 -17.39
N THR A 511 5.45 -8.64 -17.44
CA THR A 511 6.10 -7.56 -16.67
C THR A 511 6.72 -7.83 -15.28
N ARG A 512 6.40 -8.87 -14.51
CA ARG A 512 7.08 -9.15 -13.20
C ARG A 512 8.21 -10.20 -13.20
N GLU A 513 8.35 -11.03 -14.23
CA GLU A 513 9.31 -12.16 -14.23
C GLU A 513 10.80 -11.82 -14.38
N ASN A 514 11.17 -10.56 -14.66
CA ASN A 514 12.53 -10.20 -15.09
C ASN A 514 13.25 -9.16 -14.21
N ILE A 515 12.70 -8.76 -13.06
CA ILE A 515 13.37 -7.83 -12.14
C ILE A 515 14.20 -8.61 -11.12
N ASP A 516 15.51 -8.65 -11.34
CA ASP A 516 16.49 -9.08 -10.34
C ASP A 516 16.61 -7.96 -9.30
N LEU A 517 15.83 -8.06 -8.22
CA LEU A 517 15.85 -7.14 -7.09
C LEU A 517 17.09 -7.43 -6.24
N GLN A 518 17.75 -6.37 -5.79
CA GLN A 518 18.82 -6.48 -4.79
C GLN A 518 18.24 -6.31 -3.37
N PRO A 519 18.90 -6.82 -2.33
CA PRO A 519 18.70 -6.35 -0.96
C PRO A 519 18.69 -4.82 -0.90
N MET A 520 17.84 -4.22 -0.07
CA MET A 520 17.59 -2.77 -0.14
C MET A 520 18.82 -1.93 0.21
N ASP A 521 19.69 -2.44 1.08
CA ASP A 521 20.99 -1.85 1.39
C ASP A 521 21.99 -1.98 0.24
N GLU A 522 22.02 -3.12 -0.46
CA GLU A 522 22.81 -3.32 -1.69
C GLU A 522 22.32 -2.43 -2.84
N ALA A 523 21.01 -2.30 -3.05
CA ALA A 523 20.43 -1.41 -4.07
C ALA A 523 20.89 0.04 -3.85
N VAL A 524 20.83 0.54 -2.61
CA VAL A 524 21.26 1.90 -2.25
C VAL A 524 22.78 2.06 -2.27
N GLN A 525 23.55 1.02 -1.92
CA GLN A 525 25.00 1.00 -2.11
C GLN A 525 25.39 1.09 -3.60
N LEU A 526 24.68 0.41 -4.49
CA LEU A 526 24.90 0.51 -5.93
C LEU A 526 24.62 1.92 -6.44
N TRP A 527 23.57 2.60 -5.94
CA TRP A 527 23.33 4.03 -6.24
C TRP A 527 24.44 4.93 -5.71
N ALA A 528 24.97 4.67 -4.52
CA ALA A 528 26.15 5.37 -3.99
C ALA A 528 27.37 5.24 -4.92
N LEU A 529 27.69 4.00 -5.33
CA LEU A 529 28.81 3.70 -6.22
C LEU A 529 28.64 4.34 -7.61
N ARG A 530 27.41 4.33 -8.15
CA ARG A 530 27.05 5.03 -9.40
C ARG A 530 27.28 6.54 -9.29
N ASN A 531 27.00 7.13 -8.13
CA ASN A 531 27.21 8.54 -7.85
C ASN A 531 28.65 8.88 -7.42
N GLY A 532 29.61 7.98 -7.61
CA GLY A 532 31.02 8.20 -7.29
C GLY A 532 31.36 8.16 -5.79
N CYS A 533 30.39 7.92 -4.91
CA CYS A 533 30.61 7.82 -3.47
C CYS A 533 31.59 6.70 -3.14
N ARG A 534 32.38 6.87 -2.07
CA ARG A 534 33.10 5.75 -1.47
C ARG A 534 32.13 4.81 -0.75
N ASP A 535 32.48 3.53 -0.76
CA ASP A 535 31.85 2.49 0.05
C ASP A 535 32.21 2.65 1.54
N GLU A 536 31.69 3.73 2.13
CA GLU A 536 31.87 4.17 3.51
C GLU A 536 30.50 4.56 4.08
N MET A 537 29.73 3.54 4.48
CA MET A 537 28.38 3.69 5.04
C MET A 537 28.41 4.17 6.50
N THR A 538 27.52 5.11 6.85
CA THR A 538 27.21 5.46 8.24
C THR A 538 25.79 5.04 8.60
N ASP A 539 25.63 4.33 9.71
CA ASP A 539 24.36 3.87 10.28
C ASP A 539 24.01 4.76 11.49
N GLU A 540 22.91 5.51 11.39
CA GLU A 540 22.39 6.39 12.44
C GLU A 540 21.02 5.92 12.92
N GLN A 541 20.88 5.73 14.24
CA GLN A 541 19.58 5.46 14.86
C GLN A 541 18.78 6.77 14.96
N VAL A 542 17.70 6.89 14.19
CA VAL A 542 16.87 8.11 14.09
C VAL A 542 15.81 8.15 15.18
N THR A 543 15.15 7.00 15.42
CA THR A 543 14.11 6.81 16.45
C THR A 543 14.30 5.45 17.13
N ASP A 544 13.36 4.97 17.96
CA ASP A 544 13.50 3.64 18.58
C ASP A 544 13.40 2.48 17.56
N ASN A 545 12.63 2.65 16.47
CA ASN A 545 12.47 1.62 15.42
C ASN A 545 13.03 2.02 14.04
N VAL A 546 13.44 3.28 13.80
CA VAL A 546 13.98 3.72 12.50
C VAL A 546 15.48 3.96 12.58
N SER A 547 16.24 3.38 11.65
CA SER A 547 17.63 3.74 11.37
C SER A 547 17.80 4.29 9.95
N LEU A 548 18.90 5.02 9.74
CA LEU A 548 19.27 5.67 8.49
C LEU A 548 20.68 5.24 8.09
N LEU A 549 20.78 4.51 6.99
CA LEU A 549 22.05 4.20 6.33
C LEU A 549 22.36 5.32 5.32
N THR A 550 23.56 5.90 5.38
CA THR A 550 23.97 7.00 4.49
C THR A 550 25.33 6.75 3.85
N TYR A 551 25.42 6.99 2.55
CA TYR A 551 26.65 7.08 1.77
C TYR A 551 26.80 8.51 1.23
N SER A 552 27.72 9.28 1.83
CA SER A 552 28.00 10.67 1.46
C SER A 552 29.49 10.96 1.20
N ALA A 553 30.35 9.95 1.40
CA ALA A 553 31.79 10.12 1.48
C ALA A 553 32.47 10.30 0.12
N GLY A 554 32.45 11.52 -0.42
CA GLY A 554 33.14 11.86 -1.68
C GLY A 554 32.36 11.49 -2.93
N CYS A 555 31.03 11.56 -2.87
CA CYS A 555 30.14 11.50 -4.03
C CYS A 555 30.40 12.66 -5.00
N ASP A 556 30.24 12.42 -6.29
CA ASP A 556 30.21 13.46 -7.32
C ASP A 556 28.90 14.28 -7.20
N ASP A 557 28.97 15.58 -7.49
CA ASP A 557 27.84 16.54 -7.46
C ASP A 557 26.97 16.49 -6.17
N GLU A 558 27.61 16.18 -5.02
CA GLU A 558 26.97 15.95 -3.70
C GLU A 558 25.81 14.93 -3.73
N ALA A 559 25.82 14.00 -4.70
CA ALA A 559 24.76 13.04 -4.94
C ALA A 559 24.80 11.85 -3.96
N VAL A 560 24.45 12.12 -2.70
CA VAL A 560 24.38 11.12 -1.63
C VAL A 560 23.36 10.02 -1.93
N ALA A 561 23.56 8.85 -1.32
CA ALA A 561 22.59 7.76 -1.32
C ALA A 561 22.21 7.40 0.13
N MET A 562 20.92 7.25 0.40
CA MET A 562 20.35 7.14 1.75
C MET A 562 19.24 6.08 1.82
N LEU A 563 19.18 5.31 2.90
CA LEU A 563 18.10 4.34 3.19
C LEU A 563 17.59 4.51 4.62
N TYR A 564 16.32 4.87 4.78
CA TYR A 564 15.60 4.68 6.03
C TYR A 564 15.11 3.23 6.13
N VAL A 565 15.66 2.48 7.09
CA VAL A 565 15.17 1.16 7.47
C VAL A 565 14.12 1.35 8.56
N VAL A 566 12.87 1.03 8.24
CA VAL A 566 11.71 1.31 9.09
C VAL A 566 11.29 0.02 9.79
N GLY A 567 11.75 -0.14 11.03
CA GLY A 567 11.48 -1.33 11.84
C GLY A 567 9.99 -1.51 12.15
N ALA A 568 9.53 -2.77 12.09
CA ALA A 568 8.14 -3.17 12.32
C ALA A 568 7.11 -2.44 11.43
N ALA A 569 7.52 -2.01 10.23
CA ALA A 569 6.64 -1.48 9.20
C ALA A 569 6.55 -2.44 8.01
N GLY A 570 5.38 -2.52 7.40
CA GLY A 570 5.12 -3.29 6.18
C GLY A 570 5.39 -2.50 4.90
N HIS A 571 4.72 -2.93 3.83
CA HIS A 571 4.72 -2.36 2.48
C HIS A 571 3.99 -1.00 2.40
N THR A 572 4.49 -0.02 3.16
CA THR A 572 3.77 1.19 3.52
C THR A 572 4.57 2.46 3.28
N TRP A 573 3.87 3.58 3.10
CA TRP A 573 4.38 4.93 3.04
C TRP A 573 4.43 5.51 4.47
N PRO A 574 5.62 5.73 5.06
CA PRO A 574 5.73 6.19 6.44
C PRO A 574 4.96 7.49 6.70
N GLY A 575 4.02 7.42 7.65
CA GLY A 575 3.09 8.50 8.00
C GLY A 575 1.77 8.55 7.20
N SER A 576 1.39 7.52 6.44
CA SER A 576 0.13 7.49 5.67
C SER A 576 -1.09 7.01 6.45
N ASP A 577 -2.01 7.93 6.78
CA ASP A 577 -3.33 7.65 7.38
C ASP A 577 -4.29 6.88 6.46
N GLU A 578 -4.03 6.84 5.16
CA GLU A 578 -4.82 6.04 4.22
C GLU A 578 -4.43 4.55 4.28
N GLN A 579 -3.18 4.22 4.63
CA GLN A 579 -2.70 2.83 4.67
C GLN A 579 -3.03 2.08 5.97
N GLU A 580 -3.30 2.76 7.09
CA GLU A 580 -3.91 2.13 8.28
C GLU A 580 -5.20 1.36 7.93
N ARG A 581 -5.98 1.86 6.95
CA ARG A 581 -7.26 1.23 6.54
C ARG A 581 -7.08 -0.10 5.80
N ILE A 582 -5.86 -0.40 5.37
CA ILE A 582 -5.48 -1.63 4.66
C ILE A 582 -4.30 -2.35 5.33
N GLU A 583 -4.01 -2.08 6.61
CA GLU A 583 -2.92 -2.70 7.37
C GLU A 583 -2.93 -4.25 7.31
N GLU A 584 -4.11 -4.89 7.32
CA GLU A 584 -4.22 -6.36 7.17
C GLU A 584 -3.68 -6.90 5.82
N LEU A 585 -3.45 -6.03 4.84
CA LEU A 585 -3.04 -6.34 3.47
C LEU A 585 -1.61 -5.83 3.16
N VAL A 586 -1.24 -4.62 3.59
CA VAL A 586 0.10 -4.03 3.37
C VAL A 586 1.03 -4.16 4.57
N GLY A 587 0.55 -4.62 5.73
CA GLY A 587 1.28 -4.58 6.99
C GLY A 587 1.20 -3.20 7.69
N PRO A 588 1.80 -3.08 8.89
CA PRO A 588 1.70 -1.89 9.73
C PRO A 588 2.38 -0.65 9.09
N THR A 589 1.76 0.52 9.22
CA THR A 589 2.36 1.80 8.82
C THR A 589 3.11 2.40 10.01
N SER A 590 4.38 2.79 9.84
CA SER A 590 5.12 3.53 10.87
C SER A 590 4.82 5.02 10.82
N TYR A 591 4.64 5.61 12.01
CA TYR A 591 4.41 7.03 12.25
C TYR A 591 5.56 7.71 12.99
N GLU A 592 6.69 7.02 13.17
CA GLU A 592 7.89 7.60 13.84
C GLU A 592 8.61 8.62 12.94
N ILE A 593 8.35 8.60 11.64
CA ILE A 593 8.83 9.54 10.62
C ILE A 593 7.70 9.88 9.64
N SER A 594 7.78 11.03 8.98
CA SER A 594 6.98 11.36 7.80
C SER A 594 7.84 11.23 6.54
N ALA A 595 7.44 10.35 5.62
CA ALA A 595 8.14 10.22 4.35
C ALA A 595 8.07 11.54 3.55
N ASN A 596 6.92 12.22 3.48
CA ASN A 596 6.78 13.48 2.75
C ASN A 596 7.73 14.57 3.25
N GLU A 597 7.87 14.73 4.57
CA GLU A 597 8.80 15.71 5.15
C GLU A 597 10.25 15.40 4.78
N LEU A 598 10.67 14.15 4.96
CA LEU A 598 12.06 13.74 4.69
C LEU A 598 12.39 13.76 3.18
N ILE A 599 11.44 13.34 2.34
CA ILE A 599 11.53 13.42 0.87
C ILE A 599 11.67 14.88 0.43
N TRP A 600 10.84 15.78 0.95
CA TRP A 600 10.89 17.18 0.57
C TRP A 600 12.15 17.89 1.05
N GLN A 601 12.55 17.66 2.31
CA GLN A 601 13.81 18.17 2.86
C GLN A 601 15.02 17.70 2.04
N PHE A 602 15.02 16.44 1.58
CA PHE A 602 16.03 15.89 0.70
C PHE A 602 16.02 16.56 -0.68
N PHE A 603 14.85 16.63 -1.33
CA PHE A 603 14.69 17.24 -2.65
C PHE A 603 15.18 18.70 -2.68
N ILE A 604 14.78 19.56 -1.75
CA ILE A 604 15.18 20.99 -1.79
C ILE A 604 16.66 21.25 -1.49
N GLN A 605 17.39 20.26 -0.96
CA GLN A 605 18.86 20.33 -0.82
C GLN A 605 19.57 20.06 -2.15
N HIS A 606 18.98 19.20 -3.00
CA HIS A 606 19.58 18.77 -4.25
C HIS A 606 19.03 19.52 -5.46
N GLN A 607 19.93 19.93 -6.35
CA GLN A 607 19.56 20.65 -7.55
C GLN A 607 20.51 20.31 -8.70
N ARG A 608 19.97 20.09 -9.90
CA ARG A 608 20.76 19.69 -11.06
C ARG A 608 21.68 20.83 -11.53
N GLY A 609 22.97 20.50 -11.68
CA GLY A 609 24.00 21.43 -12.19
C GLY A 609 24.51 22.42 -11.15
N ARG A 610 24.62 21.98 -9.89
CA ARG A 610 25.05 22.77 -8.74
C ARG A 610 26.38 22.27 -8.18
#